data_AF-A0AAW6BDD7-F1
#
_entry.id   AF-A0AAW6BDD7-F1
#
_cell.length_a   1.000
_cell.length_b   1.000
_cell.length_c   1.000
_cell.angle_alpha   90.00
_cell.angle_beta   90.00
_cell.angle_gamma   90.00
#
_symmetry.space_group_name_H-M   'P 1'
#
loop_
_entity.id
_entity.type
_entity.pdbx_description
1 polymer ?
#
loop_
_entity_poly.entity_id
_entity_poly.type
_entity_poly.pdbx_seq_one_letter_code
_entity_poly.pdbx_strand_id
1 'polypeptide(L)'
;MWQADERILVKILKILNYLLNIKLINDFKLVNFRPEYSRYGGETLFNDALKAFESDSKLALKTINMQEEKIKLLTILSAAYTLEKAKVDFEYLAKFILTKDQRISKHSSIVSQLINFEKSYIFNDQNIDNYVDPILKYLEKVKEKYNNCKPKYYSVVISLLHMHFNRFLKPTKKEEYQLNLNILEYEKVKSDRKKYDQNRTRN
;
A
#
# COMPACT_ATOMS: atom_id res chain seq x y z
N MET A 1 -3.10 -5.25 27.55
CA MET A 1 -3.68 -3.89 27.40
C MET A 1 -2.59 -2.96 26.91
N TRP A 2 -2.82 -2.21 25.84
CA TRP A 2 -1.94 -1.11 25.44
C TRP A 2 -2.28 0.10 26.31
N GLN A 3 -1.36 0.54 27.16
CA GLN A 3 -1.51 1.76 27.95
C GLN A 3 -0.67 2.86 27.29
N ALA A 4 -1.29 4.01 27.02
CA ALA A 4 -0.57 5.17 26.52
C ALA A 4 0.29 5.76 27.66
N ASP A 5 1.54 6.11 27.38
CA ASP A 5 2.36 6.89 28.32
C ASP A 5 1.68 8.25 28.53
N GLU A 6 1.30 8.55 29.77
CA GLU A 6 0.61 9.78 30.15
C GLU A 6 1.37 11.03 29.69
N ARG A 7 2.71 11.01 29.73
CA ARG A 7 3.52 12.15 29.27
C ARG A 7 3.43 12.37 27.77
N ILE A 8 3.30 11.29 26.99
CA ILE A 8 3.07 11.37 25.54
C ILE A 8 1.66 11.90 25.28
N LEU A 9 0.65 11.39 26.00
CA LEU A 9 -0.73 11.82 25.86
C LEU A 9 -0.88 13.33 26.12
N VAL A 10 -0.31 13.84 27.21
CA VAL A 10 -0.35 15.28 27.52
C VAL A 10 0.28 16.13 26.41
N LYS A 11 1.40 15.68 25.82
CA LYS A 11 2.04 16.38 24.69
C LYS A 11 1.15 16.40 23.46
N ILE A 12 0.51 15.27 23.12
CA ILE A 12 -0.41 15.17 21.98
C ILE A 12 -1.63 16.09 22.20
N LEU A 13 -2.23 16.09 23.39
CA LEU A 13 -3.38 16.95 23.71
C LEU A 13 -3.05 18.44 23.58
N LYS A 14 -1.84 18.87 23.97
CA LYS A 14 -1.39 20.25 23.76
C LYS A 14 -1.32 20.62 22.27
N ILE A 15 -0.81 19.72 21.43
CA ILE A 15 -0.78 19.93 19.97
C ILE A 15 -2.20 20.01 19.41
N LEU A 16 -3.09 19.07 19.78
CA LEU A 16 -4.47 19.06 19.31
C LEU A 16 -5.24 20.32 19.72
N ASN A 17 -5.06 20.80 20.95
CA ASN A 17 -5.65 22.07 21.39
C ASN A 17 -5.14 23.27 20.59
N TYR A 18 -3.84 23.30 20.27
CA TYR A 18 -3.30 24.34 19.39
C TYR A 18 -3.94 24.28 17.99
N LEU A 19 -4.05 23.08 17.40
CA LEU A 19 -4.67 22.89 16.09
C LEU A 19 -6.16 23.29 16.07
N LEU A 20 -6.88 23.04 17.17
CA LEU A 20 -8.27 23.47 17.36
C LEU A 20 -8.37 25.01 17.40
N ASN A 21 -7.48 25.67 18.15
CA ASN A 21 -7.47 27.12 18.31
C ASN A 21 -7.20 27.85 16.98
N ILE A 22 -6.33 27.32 16.14
CA ILE A 22 -6.06 27.87 14.80
C ILE A 22 -7.09 27.42 13.74
N LYS A 23 -8.14 26.70 14.14
CA LYS A 23 -9.22 26.17 13.29
C LYS A 23 -8.73 25.24 12.17
N LEU A 24 -7.63 24.52 12.38
CA LEU A 24 -7.17 23.49 11.45
C LEU A 24 -7.95 22.17 11.64
N ILE A 25 -8.47 21.94 12.84
CA ILE A 25 -9.37 20.84 13.17
C ILE A 25 -10.60 21.37 13.90
N ASN A 26 -11.71 20.62 13.83
CA ASN A 26 -12.98 21.00 14.47
C ASN A 26 -13.17 20.42 15.87
N ASP A 27 -12.64 19.21 16.12
CA ASP A 27 -12.75 18.48 17.39
C ASP A 27 -11.75 17.31 17.40
N PHE A 28 -11.52 16.70 18.56
CA PHE A 28 -10.81 15.43 18.71
C PHE A 28 -11.39 14.62 19.88
N LYS A 29 -11.37 13.28 19.77
CA LYS A 29 -11.89 12.38 20.80
C LYS A 29 -10.92 11.24 21.06
N LEU A 30 -10.75 10.89 22.34
CA LEU A 30 -10.09 9.66 22.74
C LEU A 30 -11.11 8.51 22.65
N VAL A 31 -10.78 7.47 21.89
CA VAL A 31 -11.68 6.33 21.64
C VAL A 31 -10.97 5.01 21.92
N ASN A 32 -11.77 3.99 22.28
CA ASN A 32 -11.26 2.64 22.40
C ASN A 32 -10.92 2.09 21.01
N PHE A 33 -9.66 1.74 20.82
CA PHE A 33 -9.21 1.09 19.59
C PHE A 33 -9.71 -0.36 19.55
N ARG A 34 -10.46 -0.71 18.50
CA ARG A 34 -10.96 -2.06 18.25
C ARG A 34 -10.19 -2.69 17.09
N PRO A 35 -9.21 -3.57 17.35
CA PRO A 35 -8.38 -4.15 16.30
C PRO A 35 -9.15 -5.17 15.45
N GLU A 36 -9.00 -5.08 14.13
CA GLU A 36 -9.57 -6.03 13.16
C GLU A 36 -8.65 -7.25 12.98
N TYR A 37 -8.38 -7.99 14.06
CA TYR A 37 -7.41 -9.10 14.06
C TYR A 37 -7.63 -10.09 12.92
N SER A 38 -8.88 -10.53 12.71
CA SER A 38 -9.22 -11.52 11.68
C SER A 38 -8.87 -11.06 10.27
N ARG A 39 -9.00 -9.76 9.98
CA ARG A 39 -8.68 -9.17 8.68
C ARG A 39 -7.19 -9.23 8.37
N TYR A 40 -6.35 -9.03 9.38
CA TYR A 40 -4.89 -8.89 9.24
C TYR A 40 -4.11 -10.13 9.71
N GLY A 41 -4.66 -11.32 9.49
CA GLY A 41 -3.95 -12.59 9.72
C GLY A 41 -3.98 -13.11 11.16
N GLY A 42 -4.84 -12.54 12.01
CA GLY A 42 -5.08 -12.96 13.39
C GLY A 42 -4.25 -12.19 14.41
N GLU A 43 -4.62 -12.38 15.68
CA GLU A 43 -4.04 -11.65 16.82
C GLU A 43 -2.51 -11.79 16.92
N THR A 44 -1.99 -12.99 16.66
CA THR A 44 -0.55 -13.30 16.73
C THR A 44 0.32 -12.49 15.78
N LEU A 45 -0.24 -11.99 14.68
CA LEU A 45 0.48 -11.20 13.67
C LEU A 45 0.14 -9.70 13.73
N PHE A 46 -0.73 -9.29 14.65
CA PHE A 46 -1.27 -7.94 14.64
C PHE A 46 -0.21 -6.88 14.95
N ASN A 47 0.76 -7.17 15.81
CA ASN A 47 1.87 -6.25 16.07
C ASN A 47 2.76 -6.05 14.83
N ASP A 48 2.95 -7.09 14.02
CA ASP A 48 3.66 -6.96 12.74
C ASP A 48 2.84 -6.15 11.73
N ALA A 49 1.51 -6.33 11.71
CA ALA A 49 0.60 -5.52 10.90
C ALA A 49 0.64 -4.02 11.31
N LEU A 50 0.70 -3.72 12.61
CA LEU A 50 0.85 -2.34 13.10
C LEU A 50 2.17 -1.70 12.64
N LYS A 51 3.27 -2.45 12.63
CA LYS A 51 4.56 -1.96 12.10
C LYS A 51 4.49 -1.71 10.59
N ALA A 52 3.81 -2.58 9.85
CA ALA A 52 3.56 -2.37 8.42
C ALA A 52 2.75 -1.08 8.20
N PHE A 53 1.70 -0.85 9.00
CA PHE A 53 0.90 0.37 8.95
C PHE A 53 1.65 1.63 9.34
N GLU A 54 2.51 1.56 10.36
CA GLU A 54 3.34 2.68 10.77
C GLU A 54 4.31 3.06 9.64
N SER A 55 4.96 2.06 9.03
CA SER A 55 5.86 2.25 7.90
C SER A 55 5.14 2.92 6.72
N ASP A 56 3.98 2.39 6.35
CA ASP A 56 3.15 2.92 5.26
C ASP A 56 2.69 4.37 5.52
N SER A 57 2.30 4.68 6.76
CA SER A 57 1.97 6.05 7.18
C SER A 57 3.16 7.00 7.07
N LYS A 58 4.38 6.57 7.41
CA LYS A 58 5.58 7.41 7.28
C LYS A 58 5.90 7.73 5.83
N LEU A 59 5.64 6.81 4.89
CA LEU A 59 5.79 7.09 3.46
C LEU A 59 4.74 8.10 2.99
N ALA A 60 3.48 7.94 3.41
CA ALA A 60 2.42 8.90 3.07
C ALA A 60 2.73 10.31 3.57
N LEU A 61 3.33 10.47 4.76
CA LEU A 61 3.72 11.80 5.28
C LEU A 61 4.77 12.51 4.40
N LYS A 62 5.59 11.78 3.65
CA LYS A 62 6.55 12.40 2.72
C LYS A 62 5.88 13.04 1.50
N THR A 63 4.61 12.74 1.24
CA THR A 63 3.92 13.20 0.05
C THR A 63 3.13 14.51 0.26
N ILE A 64 3.09 15.05 1.48
CA ILE A 64 2.28 16.23 1.86
C ILE A 64 2.51 17.44 0.95
N ASN A 65 3.75 17.65 0.48
CA ASN A 65 4.11 18.77 -0.39
C ASN A 65 4.19 18.39 -1.88
N MET A 66 3.75 17.19 -2.25
CA MET A 66 3.76 16.74 -3.65
C MET A 66 2.47 17.12 -4.37
N GLN A 67 2.57 17.28 -5.69
CA GLN A 67 1.40 17.42 -6.56
C GLN A 67 0.58 16.13 -6.55
N GLU A 68 -0.74 16.25 -6.54
CA GLU A 68 -1.69 15.13 -6.44
C GLU A 68 -1.43 14.02 -7.48
N GLU A 69 -1.12 14.39 -8.73
CA GLU A 69 -0.76 13.42 -9.78
C GLU A 69 0.47 12.58 -9.41
N LYS A 70 1.50 13.21 -8.83
CA LYS A 70 2.71 12.52 -8.36
C LYS A 70 2.42 11.62 -7.16
N ILE A 71 1.54 12.05 -6.25
CA ILE A 71 1.09 11.22 -5.12
C ILE A 71 0.43 9.96 -5.66
N LYS A 72 -0.46 10.09 -6.64
CA LYS A 72 -1.15 8.95 -7.28
C LYS A 72 -0.16 7.98 -7.93
N LEU A 73 0.79 8.49 -8.71
CA LEU A 73 1.82 7.65 -9.36
C LEU A 73 2.70 6.94 -8.32
N LEU A 74 3.16 7.66 -7.29
CA LEU A 74 3.95 7.08 -6.21
C LEU A 74 3.16 5.98 -5.49
N THR A 75 1.90 6.22 -5.15
CA THR A 75 1.02 5.26 -4.48
C THR A 75 0.90 3.96 -5.27
N ILE A 76 0.67 4.05 -6.59
CA ILE A 76 0.57 2.87 -7.45
C ILE A 76 1.91 2.12 -7.50
N LEU A 77 3.02 2.83 -7.70
CA LEU A 77 4.34 2.21 -7.83
C LEU A 77 4.84 1.62 -6.51
N SER A 78 4.64 2.28 -5.37
CA SER A 78 5.04 1.74 -4.07
C SER A 78 4.29 0.46 -3.75
N ALA A 79 2.99 0.40 -4.08
CA ALA A 79 2.21 -0.82 -3.96
C ALA A 79 2.73 -1.93 -4.89
N ALA A 80 2.90 -1.64 -6.19
CA ALA A 80 3.41 -2.61 -7.16
C ALA A 80 4.79 -3.16 -6.76
N TYR A 81 5.71 -2.26 -6.37
CA TYR A 81 7.06 -2.61 -5.91
C TYR A 81 7.03 -3.49 -4.64
N THR A 82 6.18 -3.16 -3.67
CA THR A 82 6.00 -3.96 -2.45
C THR A 82 5.53 -5.38 -2.78
N LEU A 83 4.55 -5.51 -3.67
CA LEU A 83 4.00 -6.81 -4.08
C LEU A 83 5.01 -7.63 -4.89
N GLU A 84 5.79 -7.00 -5.78
CA GLU A 84 6.88 -7.65 -6.52
C GLU A 84 7.92 -8.22 -5.54
N LYS A 85 8.38 -7.41 -4.58
CA LYS A 85 9.35 -7.83 -3.55
C LYS A 85 8.81 -8.94 -2.64
N ALA A 86 7.52 -8.89 -2.29
CA ALA A 86 6.84 -9.93 -1.53
C ALA A 86 6.61 -11.23 -2.33
N LYS A 87 6.99 -11.26 -3.61
CA LYS A 87 6.79 -12.40 -4.52
C LYS A 87 5.32 -12.82 -4.55
N VAL A 88 4.43 -11.83 -4.66
CA VAL A 88 2.99 -12.05 -4.85
C VAL A 88 2.76 -12.55 -6.27
N ASP A 89 1.92 -13.56 -6.42
CA ASP A 89 1.50 -14.07 -7.73
C ASP A 89 0.36 -13.17 -8.24
N PHE A 90 0.71 -12.28 -9.16
CA PHE A 90 -0.19 -11.28 -9.73
C PHE A 90 -1.33 -11.88 -10.56
N GLU A 91 -1.15 -13.08 -11.13
CA GLU A 91 -2.23 -13.77 -11.85
C GLU A 91 -3.31 -14.23 -10.87
N TYR A 92 -2.90 -14.72 -9.69
CA TYR A 92 -3.84 -15.07 -8.64
C TYR A 92 -4.44 -13.83 -7.97
N LEU A 93 -3.66 -12.76 -7.78
CA LEU A 93 -4.19 -11.48 -7.28
C LEU A 93 -5.26 -10.91 -8.22
N ALA A 94 -5.05 -11.00 -9.54
CA ALA A 94 -6.04 -10.57 -10.53
C ALA A 94 -7.38 -11.31 -10.37
N LYS A 95 -7.39 -12.59 -9.97
CA LYS A 95 -8.63 -13.34 -9.70
C LYS A 95 -9.42 -12.80 -8.49
N PHE A 96 -8.76 -12.11 -7.56
CA PHE A 96 -9.41 -11.45 -6.41
C PHE A 96 -9.97 -10.08 -6.76
N ILE A 97 -9.36 -9.39 -7.73
CA ILE A 97 -9.69 -8.01 -8.09
C ILE A 97 -10.69 -7.96 -9.24
N LEU A 98 -10.48 -8.76 -10.29
CA LEU A 98 -11.30 -8.74 -11.49
C LEU A 98 -12.64 -9.43 -11.25
N THR A 99 -13.72 -8.82 -11.74
CA THR A 99 -14.99 -9.54 -11.92
C THR A 99 -14.92 -10.39 -13.21
N LYS A 100 -15.81 -11.40 -13.35
CA LYS A 100 -15.75 -12.44 -14.39
C LYS A 100 -15.55 -11.94 -15.83
N ASP A 101 -15.97 -10.71 -16.14
CA ASP A 101 -16.00 -10.20 -17.53
C ASP A 101 -14.89 -9.16 -17.84
N GLN A 102 -14.01 -8.87 -16.88
CA GLN A 102 -13.05 -7.78 -17.03
C GLN A 102 -11.69 -8.28 -17.51
N ARG A 103 -11.24 -7.72 -18.63
CA ARG A 103 -9.88 -7.91 -19.14
C ARG A 103 -9.02 -6.71 -18.73
N ILE A 104 -7.81 -6.97 -18.27
CA ILE A 104 -6.77 -5.95 -18.12
C ILE A 104 -6.49 -5.41 -19.53
N SER A 105 -7.02 -4.22 -19.81
CA SER A 105 -6.68 -3.44 -21.01
C SER A 105 -5.17 -3.29 -21.05
N LYS A 106 -4.55 -3.50 -22.21
CA LYS A 106 -3.14 -3.17 -22.40
C LYS A 106 -3.08 -1.75 -22.95
N HIS A 107 -2.29 -0.88 -22.32
CA HIS A 107 -1.87 0.44 -22.81
C HIS A 107 -2.75 1.63 -22.41
N SER A 108 -3.11 1.74 -21.14
CA SER A 108 -3.57 3.00 -20.58
C SER A 108 -2.44 4.04 -20.49
N SER A 109 -2.78 5.32 -20.64
CA SER A 109 -1.82 6.43 -20.53
C SER A 109 -1.08 6.43 -19.18
N ILE A 110 -1.73 5.94 -18.12
CA ILE A 110 -1.17 5.85 -16.77
C ILE A 110 0.04 4.90 -16.72
N VAL A 111 0.07 3.80 -17.49
CA VAL A 111 1.24 2.89 -17.50
C VAL A 111 2.50 3.58 -18.02
N SER A 112 2.37 4.39 -19.08
CA SER A 112 3.49 5.17 -19.60
C SER A 112 3.98 6.19 -18.57
N GLN A 113 3.06 6.84 -17.85
CA GLN A 113 3.42 7.75 -16.75
C GLN A 113 4.14 7.02 -15.62
N LEU A 114 3.67 5.85 -15.21
CA LEU A 114 4.28 5.02 -14.16
C LEU A 114 5.72 4.63 -14.52
N ILE A 115 5.94 4.17 -15.76
CA ILE A 115 7.28 3.77 -16.23
C ILE A 115 8.25 4.95 -16.27
N ASN A 116 7.77 6.14 -16.64
CA ASN A 116 8.60 7.35 -16.63
C ASN A 116 8.88 7.82 -15.18
N PHE A 117 7.89 7.72 -14.30
CA PHE A 117 8.01 8.13 -12.90
C PHE A 117 8.92 7.21 -12.09
N GLU A 118 8.91 5.89 -12.35
CA GLU A 118 9.83 4.92 -11.73
C GLU A 118 11.30 5.28 -11.98
N LYS A 119 11.61 5.89 -13.14
CA LYS A 119 12.97 6.36 -13.48
C LYS A 119 13.30 7.73 -12.89
N SER A 120 12.35 8.39 -12.24
CA SER A 120 12.54 9.74 -11.72
C SER A 120 13.29 9.74 -10.39
N TYR A 121 14.04 10.81 -10.15
CA TYR A 121 14.75 11.03 -8.88
C TYR A 121 13.80 11.03 -7.67
N ILE A 122 12.56 11.49 -7.85
CA ILE A 122 11.54 11.55 -6.79
C ILE A 122 11.26 10.16 -6.19
N PHE A 123 11.18 9.13 -7.03
CA PHE A 123 10.93 7.77 -6.57
C PHE A 123 12.14 7.20 -5.82
N ASN A 124 13.35 7.44 -6.33
CA ASN A 124 14.59 7.00 -5.70
C ASN A 124 14.83 7.71 -4.34
N ASP A 125 14.53 9.01 -4.25
CA ASP A 125 14.64 9.82 -3.04
C ASP A 125 13.70 9.39 -1.92
N GLN A 126 12.58 8.76 -2.26
CA GLN A 126 11.65 8.28 -1.24
C GLN A 126 12.28 7.17 -0.38
N ASN A 127 13.35 6.53 -0.84
CA ASN A 127 14.03 5.41 -0.16
C ASN A 127 13.00 4.33 0.23
N ILE A 128 12.25 3.87 -0.77
CA ILE A 128 11.07 3.01 -0.63
C ILE A 128 11.42 1.69 0.07
N ASP A 129 12.64 1.18 -0.11
CA ASP A 129 13.12 -0.04 0.54
C ASP A 129 12.97 0.00 2.06
N ASN A 130 13.32 1.14 2.70
CA ASN A 130 13.16 1.30 4.14
C ASN A 130 11.71 1.19 4.62
N TYR A 131 10.74 1.53 3.75
CA TYR A 131 9.32 1.46 4.07
C TYR A 131 8.73 0.08 3.81
N VAL A 132 9.26 -0.60 2.80
CA VAL A 132 8.77 -1.89 2.34
C VAL A 132 9.21 -3.01 3.27
N ASP A 133 10.39 -2.92 3.89
CA ASP A 133 10.94 -3.95 4.77
C ASP A 133 9.99 -4.44 5.89
N PRO A 134 9.35 -3.57 6.71
CA PRO A 134 8.37 -4.02 7.69
C PRO A 134 7.15 -4.71 7.07
N ILE A 135 6.72 -4.26 5.89
CA ILE A 135 5.58 -4.82 5.16
C ILE A 135 5.94 -6.21 4.63
N LEU A 136 7.15 -6.39 4.08
CA LEU A 136 7.64 -7.68 3.61
C LEU A 136 7.72 -8.71 4.73
N LYS A 137 8.35 -8.34 5.85
CA LYS A 137 8.44 -9.23 7.03
C LYS A 137 7.07 -9.67 7.53
N TYR A 138 6.10 -8.76 7.51
CA TYR A 138 4.72 -9.10 7.85
C TYR A 138 4.10 -10.06 6.83
N LEU A 139 4.19 -9.75 5.53
CA LEU A 139 3.62 -10.58 4.46
C LEU A 139 4.24 -11.98 4.41
N GLU A 140 5.53 -12.12 4.69
CA GLU A 140 6.22 -13.42 4.81
C GLU A 140 5.60 -14.28 5.91
N LYS A 141 5.42 -13.72 7.11
CA LYS A 141 4.77 -14.43 8.23
C LYS A 141 3.31 -14.81 7.93
N VAL A 142 2.57 -13.94 7.24
CA VAL A 142 1.19 -14.24 6.81
C VAL A 142 1.21 -15.37 5.78
N LYS A 143 2.14 -15.35 4.84
CA LYS A 143 2.31 -16.39 3.81
C LYS A 143 2.66 -17.74 4.41
N GLU A 144 3.54 -17.77 5.40
CA GLU A 144 3.88 -18.97 6.17
C GLU A 144 2.67 -19.52 6.91
N LYS A 145 1.97 -18.66 7.66
CA LYS A 145 0.77 -19.03 8.44
C LYS A 145 -0.37 -19.58 7.58
N TYR A 146 -0.54 -19.05 6.37
CA TYR A 146 -1.61 -19.43 5.46
C TYR A 146 -1.10 -20.12 4.18
N ASN A 147 0.03 -20.84 4.28
CA ASN A 147 0.59 -21.58 3.15
C ASN A 147 -0.42 -22.55 2.50
N ASN A 148 -1.27 -23.17 3.31
CA ASN A 148 -2.33 -24.10 2.89
C ASN A 148 -3.68 -23.39 2.58
N CYS A 149 -3.76 -22.08 2.77
CA CYS A 149 -4.97 -21.29 2.53
C CYS A 149 -4.64 -20.03 1.71
N LYS A 150 -4.30 -20.26 0.43
CA LYS A 150 -3.99 -19.18 -0.52
C LYS A 150 -5.04 -18.06 -0.50
N PRO A 151 -6.37 -18.31 -0.51
CA PRO A 151 -7.36 -17.23 -0.44
C PRO A 151 -7.20 -16.27 0.75
N LYS A 152 -6.81 -16.78 1.91
CA LYS A 152 -6.67 -15.94 3.11
C LYS A 152 -5.47 -15.00 3.02
N TYR A 153 -4.35 -15.46 2.46
CA TYR A 153 -3.19 -14.61 2.19
C TYR A 153 -3.57 -13.44 1.27
N TYR A 154 -4.29 -13.70 0.17
CA TYR A 154 -4.69 -12.64 -0.76
C TYR A 154 -5.74 -11.68 -0.17
N SER A 155 -6.62 -12.16 0.71
CA SER A 155 -7.52 -11.28 1.48
C SER A 155 -6.76 -10.28 2.36
N VAL A 156 -5.63 -10.69 2.96
CA VAL A 156 -4.74 -9.79 3.72
C VAL A 156 -4.06 -8.80 2.78
N VAL A 157 -3.53 -9.27 1.64
CA VAL A 157 -2.90 -8.41 0.61
C VAL A 157 -3.85 -7.31 0.15
N ILE A 158 -5.10 -7.65 -0.20
CA ILE A 158 -6.12 -6.66 -0.59
C ILE A 158 -6.42 -5.68 0.54
N SER A 159 -6.46 -6.16 1.79
CA SER A 159 -6.66 -5.28 2.95
C SER A 159 -5.50 -4.32 3.18
N LEU A 160 -4.25 -4.71 2.87
CA LEU A 160 -3.10 -3.81 2.89
C LEU A 160 -3.18 -2.77 1.79
N LEU A 161 -3.52 -3.17 0.55
CA LEU A 161 -3.71 -2.25 -0.57
C LEU A 161 -4.79 -1.20 -0.26
N HIS A 162 -5.92 -1.63 0.31
CA HIS A 162 -6.97 -0.72 0.75
C HIS A 162 -6.45 0.34 1.73
N MET A 163 -5.71 -0.10 2.76
CA MET A 163 -5.16 0.82 3.75
C MET A 163 -4.08 1.73 3.15
N HIS A 164 -3.27 1.21 2.23
CA HIS A 164 -2.28 1.98 1.48
C HIS A 164 -2.96 3.09 0.69
N PHE A 165 -3.94 2.79 -0.15
CA PHE A 165 -4.65 3.81 -0.92
C PHE A 165 -5.38 4.83 -0.04
N ASN A 166 -5.97 4.40 1.07
CA ASN A 166 -6.63 5.30 2.01
C ASN A 166 -5.69 6.34 2.62
N ARG A 167 -4.45 5.97 2.93
CA ARG A 167 -3.48 6.90 3.53
C ARG A 167 -3.01 7.99 2.56
N PHE A 168 -2.90 7.66 1.28
CA PHE A 168 -2.35 8.58 0.28
C PHE A 168 -3.44 9.39 -0.42
N LEU A 169 -4.57 8.77 -0.75
CA LEU A 169 -5.54 9.33 -1.70
C LEU A 169 -6.97 9.39 -1.15
N LYS A 170 -7.28 8.63 -0.10
CA LYS A 170 -8.65 8.47 0.43
C LYS A 170 -9.69 8.22 -0.68
N PRO A 171 -9.47 7.22 -1.55
CA PRO A 171 -10.30 7.03 -2.73
C PRO A 171 -11.71 6.56 -2.37
N THR A 172 -12.66 6.84 -3.25
CA THR A 172 -13.94 6.12 -3.31
C THR A 172 -13.71 4.66 -3.71
N LYS A 173 -14.70 3.79 -3.49
CA LYS A 173 -14.62 2.37 -3.90
C LYS A 173 -14.32 2.18 -5.39
N LYS A 174 -14.87 3.06 -6.25
CA LYS A 174 -14.65 3.02 -7.70
C LYS A 174 -13.21 3.39 -8.06
N GLU A 175 -12.65 4.39 -7.39
CA GLU A 175 -11.27 4.82 -7.58
C GLU A 175 -10.28 3.77 -7.05
N GLU A 176 -10.55 3.20 -5.89
CA GLU A 176 -9.75 2.11 -5.32
C GLU A 176 -9.68 0.91 -6.28
N TYR A 177 -10.82 0.56 -6.87
CA TYR A 177 -10.88 -0.48 -7.88
C TYR A 177 -10.03 -0.13 -9.12
N GLN A 178 -10.07 1.13 -9.58
CA GLN A 178 -9.22 1.58 -10.69
C GLN A 178 -7.72 1.57 -10.34
N LEU A 179 -7.35 1.92 -9.11
CA LEU A 179 -5.95 1.85 -8.65
C LEU A 179 -5.43 0.41 -8.67
N ASN A 180 -6.26 -0.54 -8.20
CA ASN A 180 -5.96 -1.96 -8.29
C ASN A 180 -5.74 -2.43 -9.74
N LEU A 181 -6.61 -2.01 -10.67
CA LEU A 181 -6.42 -2.29 -12.10
C LEU A 181 -5.11 -1.73 -12.66
N ASN A 182 -4.75 -0.50 -12.27
CA ASN A 182 -3.52 0.13 -12.73
C ASN A 182 -2.27 -0.64 -12.28
N ILE A 183 -2.27 -1.19 -11.06
CA ILE A 183 -1.18 -2.06 -10.57
C ILE A 183 -1.07 -3.31 -11.44
N LEU A 184 -2.20 -4.00 -11.68
CA LEU A 184 -2.21 -5.22 -12.49
C LEU A 184 -1.76 -4.96 -13.93
N GLU A 185 -2.17 -3.84 -14.50
CA GLU A 185 -1.77 -3.45 -15.86
C GLU A 185 -0.27 -3.13 -15.94
N TYR A 186 0.24 -2.32 -15.01
CA TYR A 186 1.65 -1.96 -14.93
C TYR A 186 2.54 -3.21 -14.83
N GLU A 187 2.23 -4.14 -13.94
CA GLU A 187 3.00 -5.38 -13.76
C GLU A 187 2.93 -6.31 -14.96
N LYS A 188 1.77 -6.38 -15.63
CA LYS A 188 1.63 -7.14 -16.88
C LYS A 188 2.53 -6.58 -17.98
N VAL A 189 2.55 -5.25 -18.16
CA VAL A 189 3.41 -4.58 -19.16
C VAL A 189 4.89 -4.75 -18.81
N LYS A 190 5.27 -4.63 -17.54
CA LYS A 190 6.64 -4.84 -17.05
C LYS A 190 7.11 -6.28 -17.31
N SER A 191 6.28 -7.28 -17.02
CA SER A 191 6.56 -8.69 -17.31
C SER A 191 6.71 -8.96 -18.82
N ASP A 192 5.79 -8.44 -19.65
CA ASP A 192 5.83 -8.62 -21.10
C ASP A 192 7.12 -8.03 -21.70
N ARG A 193 7.58 -6.87 -21.22
CA ARG A 193 8.87 -6.27 -21.63
C ARG A 193 10.07 -7.15 -21.25
N LYS A 194 10.14 -7.63 -20.00
CA LYS A 194 11.22 -8.52 -19.55
C LYS A 194 11.32 -9.78 -20.43
N LYS A 195 10.17 -10.38 -20.80
CA LYS A 195 10.13 -11.55 -21.70
C LYS A 195 10.65 -11.22 -23.10
N TYR A 196 10.28 -10.07 -23.65
CA TYR A 196 10.72 -9.64 -24.97
C TYR A 196 12.24 -9.41 -25.02
N ASP A 197 12.80 -8.73 -24.01
CA ASP A 197 14.24 -8.45 -23.94
C ASP A 197 15.07 -9.73 -23.77
N GLN A 198 14.60 -10.70 -22.97
CA GLN A 198 15.25 -12.01 -22.82
C GLN A 198 15.30 -12.81 -24.13
N ASN A 199 14.26 -12.72 -24.95
CA ASN A 199 14.20 -13.39 -26.25
C ASN A 199 15.14 -12.75 -27.27
N ARG A 200 15.45 -11.44 -27.15
CA ARG A 200 16.44 -10.76 -28.00
C ARG A 200 17.88 -11.15 -27.68
N THR A 201 18.21 -11.39 -26.40
CA THR A 201 19.56 -11.80 -25.98
C THR A 201 19.89 -13.27 -26.22
N ARG A 202 18.93 -14.08 -26.69
CA ARG A 202 19.10 -15.50 -27.00
C ARG A 202 19.29 -15.79 -28.50
N ASN A 203 19.18 -14.76 -29.35
CA ASN A 203 19.49 -14.79 -30.78
C ASN A 203 20.82 -14.08 -31.02
#